data_AF-A0A1M4LF16-F1
#
_entry.id   AF-A0A1M4LF16-F1
#
_cell.length_a   1.000
_cell.length_b   1.000
_cell.length_c   1.000
_cell.angle_alpha   90.00
_cell.angle_beta   90.00
_cell.angle_gamma   90.00
#
_symmetry.space_group_name_H-M   'P 1'
#
loop_
_entity.id
_entity.type
_entity.pdbx_description
1 polymer ?
#
loop_
_entity_poly.entity_id
_entity_poly.type
_entity_poly.pdbx_seq_one_letter_code
_entity_poly.pdbx_strand_id
1 'polypeptide(L)'
;MQVTGTGWTSTNRTVRLQTGGTFEIEDATNNFAVMQGVTGAGGLTKSGAGTLTLSGANTYTGGTTVTAGTLAVANDNNLGGASGGLAINDGATLQLTDNLTTAGV
;
A
#
# COMPACT_ATOMS: atom_id res chain seq x y z
N MET A 1 -10.39 -1.76 -6.16
CA MET A 1 -9.86 -3.02 -6.70
C MET A 1 -10.02 -4.07 -5.62
N GLN A 2 -10.50 -5.25 -5.96
CA GLN A 2 -10.61 -6.37 -5.04
C GLN A 2 -9.77 -7.55 -5.55
N VAL A 3 -9.09 -8.24 -4.64
CA VAL A 3 -8.30 -9.46 -4.89
C VAL A 3 -8.86 -10.58 -4.00
N THR A 4 -9.58 -11.52 -4.61
CA THR A 4 -10.33 -12.57 -3.92
C THR A 4 -9.66 -13.95 -3.95
N GLY A 5 -8.50 -14.08 -4.61
CA GLY A 5 -7.76 -15.35 -4.65
C GLY A 5 -6.27 -15.16 -4.90
N THR A 6 -5.53 -16.27 -4.92
CA THR A 6 -4.06 -16.29 -4.93
C THR A 6 -3.43 -16.29 -6.33
N GLY A 7 -4.23 -16.42 -7.40
CA GLY A 7 -3.73 -16.47 -8.78
C GLY A 7 -3.34 -15.10 -9.35
N TRP A 8 -3.86 -14.01 -8.77
CA TRP A 8 -3.54 -12.65 -9.21
C TRP A 8 -2.75 -11.91 -8.13
N THR A 9 -1.44 -11.82 -8.34
CA THR A 9 -0.50 -11.38 -7.29
C THR A 9 0.18 -10.06 -7.59
N SER A 10 0.02 -9.50 -8.80
CA SER A 10 0.60 -8.19 -9.10
C SER A 10 -0.02 -7.48 -10.30
N THR A 11 0.31 -6.19 -10.39
CA THR A 11 0.15 -5.40 -11.61
C THR A 11 1.46 -4.73 -12.02
N ASN A 12 1.79 -4.82 -13.31
CA ASN A 12 2.88 -4.11 -13.96
C ASN A 12 2.43 -2.80 -14.62
N ARG A 13 1.29 -2.25 -14.17
CA ARG A 13 0.74 -0.99 -14.67
C ARG A 13 0.82 0.07 -13.58
N THR A 14 1.05 1.31 -13.99
CA THR A 14 0.83 2.46 -13.12
C THR A 14 -0.64 2.54 -12.73
N VAL A 15 -0.89 2.74 -11.44
CA VAL A 15 -2.25 3.02 -10.92
C VAL A 15 -2.40 4.52 -10.73
N ARG A 16 -3.56 5.08 -11.07
CA ARG A 16 -3.85 6.51 -10.88
C ARG A 16 -5.08 6.69 -9.98
N LEU A 17 -4.90 7.38 -8.86
CA LEU A 17 -5.93 7.75 -7.90
C LEU A 17 -6.36 9.21 -8.16
N GLN A 18 -7.60 9.40 -8.57
CA GLN A 18 -8.11 10.74 -8.89
C GLN A 18 -8.72 11.40 -7.64
N THR A 19 -9.79 10.83 -7.11
CA THR A 19 -10.41 11.25 -5.84
C THR A 19 -10.06 10.32 -4.68
N GLY A 20 -9.57 9.12 -4.99
CA GLY A 20 -9.13 8.11 -4.03
C GLY A 20 -9.20 6.73 -4.67
N GLY A 21 -8.87 5.69 -3.91
CA GLY A 21 -9.11 4.32 -4.33
C GLY A 21 -8.78 3.29 -3.27
N THR A 22 -9.58 2.22 -3.25
CA THR A 22 -9.41 1.11 -2.34
C THR A 22 -8.72 -0.06 -3.03
N PHE A 23 -7.69 -0.60 -2.39
CA PHE A 23 -7.18 -1.94 -2.61
C PHE A 23 -7.69 -2.85 -1.50
N GLU A 24 -8.57 -3.76 -1.87
CA GLU A 24 -9.14 -4.75 -0.97
C GLU A 24 -8.50 -6.10 -1.29
N ILE A 25 -7.66 -6.58 -0.37
CA ILE A 25 -6.99 -7.88 -0.49
C ILE A 25 -7.69 -8.81 0.49
N GLU A 26 -8.68 -9.55 -0.01
CA GLU A 26 -9.78 -10.09 0.79
C GLU A 26 -9.30 -11.01 1.91
N ASP A 27 -8.58 -12.08 1.56
CA ASP A 27 -8.13 -13.12 2.47
C ASP A 27 -6.69 -12.91 2.93
N ALA A 28 -6.35 -13.34 4.15
CA ALA A 28 -5.02 -13.24 4.75
C ALA A 28 -3.92 -13.94 3.92
N THR A 29 -4.29 -14.95 3.14
CA THR A 29 -3.36 -15.67 2.25
C THR A 29 -3.12 -14.96 0.91
N ASN A 30 -3.92 -13.96 0.57
CA ASN A 30 -3.78 -13.20 -0.66
C ASN A 30 -2.67 -12.16 -0.52
N ASN A 31 -1.82 -12.06 -1.53
CA ASN A 31 -0.74 -11.10 -1.60
C ASN A 31 -0.78 -10.42 -2.96
N PHE A 32 -0.81 -9.09 -2.98
CA PHE A 32 -0.87 -8.32 -4.22
C PHE A 32 0.16 -7.19 -4.23
N ALA A 33 0.91 -7.06 -5.32
CA ALA A 33 1.95 -6.04 -5.49
C ALA A 33 1.62 -5.03 -6.60
N VAL A 34 1.83 -3.75 -6.32
CA VAL A 34 1.83 -2.68 -7.33
C VAL A 34 3.27 -2.33 -7.70
N MET A 35 3.70 -2.79 -8.88
CA MET A 35 5.12 -2.76 -9.27
C MET A 35 5.57 -1.43 -9.88
N GLN A 36 4.74 -0.77 -10.70
CA GLN A 36 5.12 0.47 -11.40
C GLN A 36 4.73 1.77 -10.66
N GLY A 37 4.13 1.65 -9.49
CA GLY A 37 3.74 2.79 -8.64
C GLY A 37 2.31 3.30 -8.85
N VAL A 38 1.90 4.15 -7.91
CA VAL A 38 0.59 4.75 -7.76
C VAL A 38 0.75 6.26 -7.82
N THR A 39 -0.12 6.95 -8.55
CA THR A 39 -0.01 8.38 -8.86
C THR A 39 -1.33 9.12 -8.63
N GLY A 40 -1.30 10.45 -8.57
CA GLY A 40 -2.51 11.29 -8.61
C GLY A 40 -2.82 12.06 -7.31
N ALA A 41 -4.00 12.67 -7.23
CA ALA A 41 -4.37 13.51 -6.08
C ALA A 41 -5.13 12.72 -5.00
N GLY A 42 -5.71 11.57 -5.34
CA GLY A 42 -6.52 10.78 -4.43
C GLY A 42 -5.70 10.03 -3.39
N GLY A 43 -6.34 9.72 -2.25
CA GLY A 43 -5.79 8.88 -1.20
C GLY A 43 -5.95 7.38 -1.48
N LEU A 44 -5.02 6.59 -0.94
CA LEU A 44 -5.05 5.13 -1.03
C LEU A 44 -5.68 4.55 0.25
N THR A 45 -6.65 3.66 0.10
CA THR A 45 -7.17 2.84 1.20
C THR A 45 -6.78 1.38 1.00
N LYS A 46 -6.08 0.78 1.96
CA LYS A 46 -5.84 -0.66 2.04
C LYS A 46 -6.85 -1.30 2.98
N SER A 47 -7.60 -2.28 2.49
CA SER A 47 -8.60 -3.06 3.25
C SER A 47 -8.46 -4.56 2.96
N GLY A 48 -9.27 -5.39 3.63
CA GLY A 48 -9.18 -6.85 3.58
C GLY A 48 -7.98 -7.39 4.38
N ALA A 49 -8.02 -8.69 4.72
CA ALA A 49 -7.07 -9.29 5.64
C ALA A 49 -5.67 -9.54 5.04
N GLY A 50 -5.55 -9.59 3.71
CA GLY A 50 -4.30 -9.92 3.03
C GLY A 50 -3.31 -8.77 2.92
N THR A 51 -2.26 -8.99 2.13
CA THR A 51 -1.12 -8.07 2.01
C THR A 51 -1.17 -7.28 0.69
N LEU A 52 -1.03 -5.97 0.79
CA LEU A 52 -0.71 -5.09 -0.34
C LEU A 52 0.75 -4.67 -0.24
N THR A 53 1.54 -4.93 -1.27
CA THR A 53 2.91 -4.45 -1.39
C THR A 53 2.98 -3.29 -2.36
N LEU A 54 3.49 -2.15 -1.91
CA LEU A 54 3.79 -1.01 -2.77
C LEU A 54 5.31 -0.96 -3.01
N SER A 55 5.75 -1.42 -4.19
CA SER A 55 7.18 -1.48 -4.53
C SER A 55 7.63 -0.39 -5.50
N GLY A 56 6.72 0.17 -6.30
CA GLY A 56 7.03 1.26 -7.21
C GLY A 56 7.23 2.62 -6.53
N ALA A 57 7.74 3.60 -7.29
CA ALA A 57 7.81 4.99 -6.86
C ALA A 57 6.40 5.60 -6.83
N ASN A 58 5.87 5.85 -5.63
CA ASN A 58 4.51 6.33 -5.45
C ASN A 58 4.48 7.86 -5.30
N THR A 59 3.62 8.51 -6.06
CA THR A 59 3.51 9.98 -6.12
C THR A 59 2.10 10.49 -5.87
N TYR A 60 1.20 9.62 -5.41
CA TYR A 60 -0.12 10.07 -4.98
C TYR A 60 0.00 10.96 -3.73
N THR A 61 -0.85 11.98 -3.62
CA THR A 61 -0.72 13.01 -2.59
C THR A 61 -1.83 13.01 -1.54
N GLY A 62 -2.91 12.26 -1.76
CA GLY A 62 -4.06 12.21 -0.84
C GLY A 62 -3.86 11.36 0.42
N GLY A 63 -2.66 10.83 0.64
CA GLY A 63 -2.33 10.03 1.82
C GLY A 63 -2.69 8.56 1.73
N THR A 64 -2.36 7.82 2.80
CA THR A 64 -2.57 6.38 2.91
C THR A 64 -3.34 6.05 4.17
N THR A 65 -4.41 5.26 4.05
CA THR A 65 -5.15 4.69 5.18
C THR A 65 -5.13 3.17 5.07
N VAL A 66 -4.72 2.48 6.13
CA VAL A 66 -4.74 1.02 6.23
C VAL A 66 -5.81 0.64 7.25
N THR A 67 -6.94 0.13 6.76
CA THR A 67 -8.09 -0.22 7.61
C THR A 67 -8.04 -1.66 8.11
N ALA A 68 -7.35 -2.56 7.39
CA ALA A 68 -7.17 -3.96 7.77
C ALA A 68 -6.01 -4.63 7.00
N GLY A 69 -5.50 -5.73 7.56
CA GLY A 69 -4.45 -6.55 6.97
C GLY A 69 -3.09 -5.86 6.96
N THR A 70 -2.28 -6.12 5.93
CA THR A 70 -0.90 -5.62 5.87
C THR A 70 -0.68 -4.70 4.68
N LEU A 71 -0.07 -3.55 4.93
CA LEU A 71 0.60 -2.74 3.92
C LEU A 71 2.10 -2.95 4.03
N ALA A 72 2.72 -3.47 2.98
CA ALA A 72 4.16 -3.73 2.91
C ALA A 72 4.86 -2.70 2.02
N VAL A 73 5.93 -2.09 2.55
CA VAL A 73 6.76 -1.09 1.85
C VAL A 73 8.23 -1.29 2.17
N ALA A 74 9.12 -0.91 1.25
CA ALA A 74 10.55 -0.94 1.50
C ALA A 74 11.04 0.34 2.20
N ASN A 75 10.41 1.48 1.90
CA ASN A 75 10.76 2.79 2.43
C ASN A 75 9.59 3.77 2.32
N ASP A 76 9.69 4.91 3.00
CA ASP A 76 8.63 5.92 3.07
C ASP A 76 8.24 6.49 1.70
N ASN A 77 9.16 6.52 0.72
CA ASN A 77 8.84 6.93 -0.65
C ASN A 77 7.84 5.99 -1.35
N ASN A 78 7.64 4.77 -0.84
CA ASN A 78 6.56 3.91 -1.31
C ASN A 78 5.18 4.30 -0.74
N LEU A 79 5.07 5.22 0.22
CA LEU A 79 3.79 5.63 0.81
C LEU A 79 3.15 6.86 0.15
N GLY A 80 3.72 7.33 -0.96
CA GLY A 80 3.25 8.52 -1.66
C GLY A 80 3.89 9.80 -1.14
N GLY A 81 3.26 10.94 -1.43
CA GLY A 81 3.73 12.25 -0.97
C GLY A 81 3.59 12.41 0.53
N ALA A 82 4.67 12.84 1.20
CA ALA A 82 4.74 12.97 2.66
C ALA A 82 3.62 13.85 3.27
N SER A 83 3.11 14.83 2.54
CA SER A 83 2.04 15.73 3.01
C SER A 83 0.67 15.05 3.17
N GLY A 84 0.46 13.88 2.55
CA GLY A 84 -0.83 13.17 2.60
C GLY A 84 -1.09 12.43 3.92
N GLY A 85 -0.03 12.16 4.70
CA GLY A 85 -0.13 11.43 5.96
C GLY A 85 -0.34 9.92 5.79
N LEU A 86 -0.14 9.20 6.90
CA LEU A 86 -0.35 7.76 7.03
C LEU A 86 -1.23 7.49 8.26
N ALA A 87 -2.33 6.76 8.06
CA ALA A 87 -3.18 6.26 9.13
C ALA A 87 -3.19 4.72 9.10
N ILE A 88 -2.85 4.10 10.23
CA ILE A 88 -2.95 2.65 10.45
C ILE A 88 -4.00 2.42 11.53
N ASN A 89 -5.10 1.78 11.18
CA ASN A 89 -6.19 1.50 12.11
C ASN A 89 -5.89 0.28 13.00
N ASP A 90 -6.72 0.08 14.03
CA ASP A 90 -6.62 -1.11 14.88
C ASP A 90 -6.71 -2.41 14.06
N GLY A 91 -5.86 -3.38 14.38
CA GLY A 91 -5.75 -4.65 13.65
C GLY A 91 -5.09 -4.57 12.27
N ALA A 92 -4.61 -3.39 11.83
CA ALA A 92 -3.81 -3.25 10.62
C ALA A 92 -2.31 -3.21 10.92
N THR A 93 -1.50 -3.63 9.94
CA THR A 93 -0.04 -3.67 10.04
C THR A 93 0.61 -2.86 8.93
N LEU A 94 1.60 -2.04 9.29
CA LEU A 94 2.62 -1.56 8.37
C LEU A 94 3.84 -2.48 8.48
N GLN A 95 4.22 -3.12 7.39
CA GLN A 95 5.39 -3.98 7.32
C GLN A 95 6.49 -3.29 6.50
N LEU A 96 7.68 -3.18 7.09
CA LEU A 96 8.89 -2.81 6.37
C LEU A 96 9.51 -4.08 5.77
N THR A 97 9.70 -4.10 4.45
CA THR A 97 10.30 -5.24 3.74
C THR A 97 11.81 -5.13 3.62
N ASP A 98 12.37 -3.93 3.85
CA ASP A 98 13.80 -3.68 3.99
C ASP A 98 14.13 -3.37 5.46
N ASN A 99 15.42 -3.50 5.79
CA ASN A 99 15.90 -3.20 7.14
C ASN A 99 15.78 -1.70 7.44
N LEU A 100 15.14 -1.37 8.56
CA LEU A 100 15.24 -0.04 9.14
C LEU A 100 16.68 0.16 9.63
N THR A 101 17.48 0.92 8.90
CA THR A 101 18.77 1.38 9.42
C THR A 101 18.53 2.49 10.44
N THR A 102 18.36 2.12 11.70
CA THR A 102 18.42 3.09 12.79
C THR A 102 19.87 3.55 12.88
N ALA A 103 20.14 4.84 12.64
CA ALA A 103 21.42 5.42 13.05
C ALA A 103 21.53 5.17 14.56
N GLY A 104 22.52 4.37 14.98
CA GLY A 104 22.68 3.93 16.36
C GLY A 104 22.69 5.12 17.33
N VAL A 105 21.94 4.97 18.41
CA VAL A 105 22.15 5.71 19.66
C VAL A 105 23.52 5.40 20.25
#